data_AF-A0A957E326-F1
#
_entry.id   AF-A0A957E326-F1
#
_cell.length_a   1.000
_cell.length_b   1.000
_cell.length_c   1.000
_cell.angle_alpha   90.00
_cell.angle_beta   90.00
_cell.angle_gamma   90.00
#
_symmetry.space_group_name_H-M   'P 1'
#
loop_
_entity.id
_entity.type
_entity.pdbx_description
1 polymer ?
#
loop_
_entity_poly.entity_id
_entity_poly.type
_entity_poly.pdbx_seq_one_letter_code
_entity_poly.pdbx_strand_id
1 'polypeptide(L)'
;MSKPKSKLFVLVTIIVLLATAVPAFAGGWATIKLIAVPAEVRAGEETIISFQVWQHDNKLVQSLMSNDKVYPIEPQVSATHVESGQTVTTIAQPNKADLSFEARLTLPEPGTWEWTIEPLPLGGATSFEPLDVQPALEPVPVVTRQRQIDQVLSGSLLFLGAGVLIVLFGFSLFMYMYRRSQKLHHVS
;
A
#
# COMPACT_ATOMS: atom_id res chain seq x y z
N MET A 1 -26.03 38.70 -62.76
CA MET A 1 -26.27 37.98 -61.48
C MET A 1 -24.93 37.51 -60.92
N SER A 2 -24.32 38.27 -60.00
CA SER A 2 -23.05 37.89 -59.37
C SER A 2 -23.32 36.88 -58.24
N LYS A 3 -22.59 35.76 -58.24
CA LYS A 3 -22.76 34.68 -57.26
C LYS A 3 -22.35 35.15 -55.86
N PRO A 4 -23.11 34.83 -54.80
CA PRO A 4 -22.80 35.19 -53.42
C PRO A 4 -21.67 34.31 -52.84
N LYS A 5 -20.48 34.36 -53.43
CA LYS A 5 -19.33 33.52 -53.01
C LYS A 5 -18.68 34.01 -51.71
N SER A 6 -18.79 35.29 -51.39
CA SER A 6 -18.14 35.89 -50.22
C SER A 6 -18.77 35.46 -48.90
N LYS A 7 -20.11 35.37 -48.84
CA LYS A 7 -20.83 35.00 -47.60
C LYS A 7 -20.61 33.55 -47.21
N LEU A 8 -20.55 32.64 -48.19
CA LEU A 8 -20.28 31.22 -47.94
C LEU A 8 -18.84 31.00 -47.46
N PHE A 9 -17.88 31.71 -48.06
CA PHE A 9 -16.48 31.64 -47.64
C PHE A 9 -16.31 32.10 -46.19
N VAL A 10 -16.88 33.25 -45.82
CA VAL A 10 -16.82 33.78 -44.45
C VAL A 10 -17.46 32.80 -43.45
N LEU A 11 -18.61 32.21 -43.79
CA LEU A 11 -19.27 31.24 -42.91
C LEU A 11 -18.41 29.99 -42.69
N VAL A 12 -17.82 29.44 -43.75
CA VAL A 12 -16.92 28.29 -43.66
C VAL A 12 -15.68 28.62 -42.84
N THR A 13 -15.08 29.79 -43.03
CA THR A 13 -13.94 30.24 -42.23
C THR A 13 -14.29 30.35 -40.74
N ILE A 14 -15.46 30.90 -40.39
CA ILE A 14 -15.92 30.99 -39.00
C ILE A 14 -16.13 29.60 -38.41
N ILE A 15 -16.77 28.68 -39.13
CA ILE A 15 -17.00 27.31 -38.65
C ILE A 15 -15.67 26.59 -38.43
N VAL A 16 -14.70 26.74 -39.34
CA VAL A 16 -13.36 26.15 -39.18
C VAL A 16 -12.65 26.77 -37.97
N LEU A 17 -12.72 28.09 -37.78
CA LEU A 17 -12.11 28.76 -36.62
C LEU A 17 -12.71 28.25 -35.30
N LEU A 18 -14.04 28.12 -35.22
CA LEU A 18 -14.74 27.60 -34.05
C LEU A 18 -14.46 26.11 -33.83
N ALA A 19 -14.33 25.33 -34.90
CA ALA A 19 -13.96 23.91 -34.80
C ALA A 19 -12.51 23.70 -34.31
N THR A 20 -11.63 24.69 -34.54
CA THR A 20 -10.25 24.68 -34.01
C THR A 20 -10.09 25.39 -32.67
N ALA A 21 -11.16 26.02 -32.15
CA ALA A 21 -11.13 26.62 -30.84
C ALA A 21 -11.13 25.50 -29.79
N VAL A 22 -9.93 25.03 -29.44
CA VAL A 22 -9.73 24.21 -28.25
C VAL A 22 -10.31 25.00 -27.08
N PRO A 23 -11.27 24.46 -26.31
CA PRO A 23 -11.78 25.16 -25.14
C PRO A 23 -10.58 25.48 -24.25
N ALA A 24 -10.23 26.76 -24.15
CA ALA A 24 -9.31 27.24 -23.14
C ALA A 24 -9.97 26.90 -21.81
N PHE A 25 -9.45 25.88 -21.13
CA PHE A 25 -9.97 25.38 -19.87
C PHE A 25 -9.93 26.55 -18.88
N ALA A 26 -11.07 27.20 -18.67
CA ALA A 26 -11.19 28.36 -17.78
C ALA A 26 -11.02 28.00 -16.30
N GLY A 27 -10.67 26.75 -15.99
CA GLY A 27 -10.29 26.29 -14.64
C GLY A 27 -9.01 26.95 -14.13
N GLY A 28 -8.18 27.52 -15.00
CA GLY A 28 -6.85 28.01 -14.64
C GLY A 28 -5.82 26.89 -14.62
N TRP A 29 -4.56 27.27 -14.44
CA TRP A 29 -3.44 26.34 -14.32
C TRP A 29 -2.86 26.36 -12.92
N ALA A 30 -2.23 25.26 -12.52
CA ALA A 30 -1.48 25.15 -11.29
C ALA A 30 -0.13 24.50 -11.49
N THR A 31 0.78 24.82 -10.59
CA THR A 31 2.09 24.18 -10.45
C THR A 31 2.10 23.33 -9.18
N ILE A 32 2.75 22.18 -9.27
CA ILE A 32 2.98 21.31 -8.12
C ILE A 32 4.35 21.62 -7.52
N LYS A 33 4.43 21.77 -6.19
CA LYS A 33 5.70 21.87 -5.46
C LYS A 33 5.77 20.75 -4.42
N LEU A 34 6.79 19.90 -4.53
CA LEU A 34 7.06 18.87 -3.51
C LEU A 34 7.51 19.55 -2.22
N ILE A 35 7.01 19.05 -1.08
CA ILE A 35 7.50 19.44 0.25
C ILE A 35 8.80 18.70 0.54
N ALA A 36 8.84 17.42 0.19
CA ALA A 36 10.02 16.58 0.27
C ALA A 36 10.03 15.57 -0.88
N VAL A 37 11.22 15.25 -1.37
CA VAL A 37 11.43 14.12 -2.29
C VAL A 37 11.45 12.84 -1.45
N PRO A 38 10.77 11.76 -1.87
CA PRO A 38 10.88 10.47 -1.18
C PRO A 38 12.34 10.05 -1.09
N ALA A 39 12.83 9.75 0.13
CA ALA A 39 14.25 9.46 0.34
C ALA A 39 14.67 8.13 -0.31
N GLU A 40 13.94 7.06 0.01
CA GLU A 40 14.17 5.72 -0.53
C GLU A 40 12.80 5.07 -0.78
N VAL A 41 12.61 4.51 -1.97
CA VAL A 41 11.38 3.85 -2.38
C VAL A 41 11.68 2.38 -2.61
N ARG A 42 10.89 1.49 -2.00
CA ARG A 42 11.05 0.04 -2.11
C ARG A 42 9.82 -0.61 -2.73
N ALA A 43 10.06 -1.64 -3.52
CA ALA A 43 9.00 -2.41 -4.14
C ALA A 43 8.10 -3.04 -3.06
N GLY A 44 6.79 -2.88 -3.20
CA GLY A 44 5.78 -3.40 -2.28
C GLY A 44 5.56 -2.58 -1.00
N GLU A 45 6.36 -1.54 -0.74
CA GLU A 45 6.20 -0.66 0.42
C GLU A 45 5.36 0.58 0.09
N GLU A 46 4.60 1.08 1.07
CA GLU A 46 3.86 2.34 0.92
C GLU A 46 4.83 3.52 1.02
N THR A 47 4.86 4.34 -0.03
CA THR A 47 5.58 5.61 -0.09
C THR A 47 4.59 6.76 0.01
N ILE A 48 4.88 7.73 0.87
CA ILE A 48 4.07 8.94 1.03
C ILE A 48 4.74 10.09 0.27
N ILE A 49 3.99 10.71 -0.63
CA ILE A 49 4.40 11.89 -1.39
C ILE A 49 3.61 13.08 -0.89
N SER A 50 4.30 14.08 -0.33
CA SER A 50 3.71 15.30 0.20
C SER A 50 4.04 16.50 -0.69
N PHE A 51 3.02 17.26 -1.08
CA PHE A 51 3.18 18.39 -2.01
C PHE A 51 2.13 19.47 -1.82
N GLN A 52 2.32 20.60 -2.48
CA GLN A 52 1.41 21.72 -2.51
C GLN A 52 1.00 22.06 -3.94
N VAL A 53 -0.24 22.52 -4.10
CA VAL A 53 -0.79 22.98 -5.39
C VAL A 53 -0.85 24.51 -5.39
N TRP A 54 -0.16 25.13 -6.35
CA TRP A 54 -0.06 26.57 -6.50
C TRP A 54 -0.81 27.03 -7.76
N GLN A 55 -1.99 27.64 -7.59
CA GLN A 55 -2.72 28.25 -8.70
C GLN A 55 -1.97 29.50 -9.17
N HIS A 56 -1.70 29.58 -10.48
CA HIS A 56 -0.97 30.69 -11.10
C HIS A 56 0.35 31.07 -10.38
N ASP A 57 1.06 30.06 -9.83
CA ASP A 57 2.33 30.18 -9.09
C ASP A 57 2.35 31.04 -7.82
N ASN A 58 1.21 31.62 -7.41
CA ASN A 58 1.19 32.62 -6.34
C ASN A 58 0.17 32.34 -5.22
N LYS A 59 -0.71 31.35 -5.38
CA LYS A 59 -1.75 31.04 -4.41
C LYS A 59 -1.84 29.54 -4.12
N LEU A 60 -1.68 29.17 -2.85
CA LEU A 60 -1.98 27.82 -2.37
C LEU A 60 -3.49 27.55 -2.42
N VAL A 61 -3.87 26.41 -2.97
CA VAL A 61 -5.27 26.01 -3.13
C VAL A 61 -5.48 24.53 -2.82
N GLN A 62 -6.59 24.22 -2.14
CA GLN A 62 -7.13 22.86 -2.02
C GLN A 62 -8.55 22.75 -2.59
N SER A 63 -9.13 23.88 -2.99
CA SER A 63 -10.45 23.97 -3.57
C SER A 63 -10.55 25.22 -4.46
N LEU A 64 -11.50 25.19 -5.37
CA LEU A 64 -11.87 26.28 -6.26
C LEU A 64 -13.23 26.81 -5.86
N MET A 65 -13.44 28.12 -6.04
CA MET A 65 -14.75 28.73 -5.88
C MET A 65 -15.30 29.17 -7.23
N SER A 66 -16.52 28.77 -7.55
CA SER A 66 -17.24 29.21 -8.74
C SER A 66 -18.73 29.28 -8.44
N ASN A 67 -19.36 30.41 -8.76
CA ASN A 67 -20.80 30.66 -8.52
C ASN A 67 -21.26 30.28 -7.10
N ASP A 68 -20.54 30.76 -6.08
CA ASP A 68 -20.77 30.48 -4.65
C ASP A 68 -20.72 28.99 -4.26
N LYS A 69 -20.14 28.13 -5.12
CA LYS A 69 -19.89 26.71 -4.82
C LYS A 69 -18.40 26.45 -4.69
N VAL A 70 -18.07 25.61 -3.72
CA VAL A 70 -16.71 25.09 -3.49
C VAL A 70 -16.56 23.76 -4.21
N TYR A 71 -15.55 23.67 -5.06
CA TYR A 71 -15.16 22.46 -5.77
C TYR A 71 -13.81 21.98 -5.24
N PRO A 72 -13.67 20.74 -4.77
CA PRO A 72 -12.37 20.25 -4.30
C PRO A 72 -11.37 20.17 -5.46
N ILE A 73 -10.09 20.33 -5.12
CA ILE A 73 -8.98 19.90 -5.99
C ILE A 73 -8.65 18.47 -5.58
N GLU A 74 -8.52 17.59 -6.57
CA GLU A 74 -8.28 16.16 -6.39
C GLU A 74 -7.04 15.77 -7.20
N PRO A 75 -5.82 16.08 -6.71
CA PRO A 75 -4.62 15.82 -7.48
C PRO A 75 -4.44 14.32 -7.71
N GLN A 76 -4.18 13.94 -8.94
CA GLN A 76 -3.91 12.56 -9.32
C GLN A 76 -2.40 12.37 -9.46
N VAL A 77 -1.85 11.38 -8.76
CA VAL A 77 -0.46 10.94 -8.93
C VAL A 77 -0.47 9.68 -9.78
N SER A 78 0.33 9.66 -10.83
CA SER A 78 0.52 8.51 -11.71
C SER A 78 2.00 8.19 -11.83
N ALA A 79 2.35 6.92 -11.73
CA ALA A 79 3.70 6.42 -11.94
C ALA A 79 3.67 5.25 -12.93
N THR A 80 4.57 5.25 -13.91
CA THR A 80 4.68 4.24 -14.95
C THR A 80 6.09 3.64 -14.94
N HIS A 81 6.16 2.32 -14.81
CA HIS A 81 7.41 1.57 -14.86
C HIS A 81 7.97 1.58 -16.28
N VAL A 82 9.24 1.96 -16.43
CA VAL A 82 9.86 2.18 -17.74
C VAL A 82 9.98 0.88 -18.54
N GLU A 83 10.32 -0.24 -17.88
CA GLU A 83 10.56 -1.50 -18.58
C GLU A 83 9.28 -2.31 -18.84
N SER A 84 8.41 -2.43 -17.83
CA SER A 84 7.18 -3.25 -17.94
C SER A 84 5.98 -2.47 -18.47
N GLY A 85 6.04 -1.13 -18.48
CA GLY A 85 4.91 -0.26 -18.84
C GLY A 85 3.76 -0.27 -17.82
N GLN A 86 3.94 -0.95 -16.68
CA GLN A 86 2.93 -1.00 -15.63
C GLN A 86 2.69 0.40 -15.07
N THR A 87 1.43 0.78 -14.89
CA THR A 87 1.06 2.09 -14.33
C THR A 87 0.31 1.93 -13.02
N VAL A 88 0.66 2.73 -12.02
CA VAL A 88 0.00 2.85 -10.73
C VAL A 88 -0.51 4.27 -10.58
N THR A 89 -1.76 4.43 -10.17
CA THR A 89 -2.41 5.74 -10.00
C THR A 89 -3.07 5.84 -8.63
N THR A 90 -3.01 7.02 -8.01
CA THR A 90 -3.66 7.32 -6.73
C THR A 90 -4.16 8.76 -6.68
N ILE A 91 -5.22 9.02 -5.92
CA ILE A 91 -5.71 10.39 -5.67
C ILE A 91 -5.15 10.86 -4.33
N ALA A 92 -4.51 12.03 -4.34
CA ALA A 92 -3.93 12.61 -3.15
C ALA A 92 -5.01 13.18 -2.22
N GLN A 93 -4.83 12.97 -0.93
CA GLN A 93 -5.75 13.45 0.10
C GLN A 93 -5.30 14.81 0.63
N PRO A 94 -6.21 15.77 0.84
CA PRO A 94 -5.85 17.08 1.36
C PRO A 94 -5.50 17.01 2.85
N ASN A 95 -4.37 17.61 3.23
CA ASN A 95 -4.03 17.91 4.61
C ASN A 95 -4.48 19.33 4.95
N LYS A 96 -5.49 19.46 5.82
CA LYS A 96 -6.10 20.75 6.16
C LYS A 96 -5.22 21.63 7.06
N ALA A 97 -4.20 21.07 7.70
CA ALA A 97 -3.37 21.81 8.66
C ALA A 97 -2.42 22.79 7.97
N ASP A 98 -1.92 22.44 6.78
CA ASP A 98 -0.83 23.17 6.09
C ASP A 98 -1.08 23.40 4.59
N LEU A 99 -2.32 23.18 4.13
CA LEU A 99 -2.72 23.28 2.73
C LEU A 99 -1.93 22.36 1.78
N SER A 100 -1.35 21.27 2.29
CA SER A 100 -0.66 20.26 1.48
C SER A 100 -1.59 19.12 1.04
N PHE A 101 -1.07 18.24 0.19
CA PHE A 101 -1.70 16.99 -0.20
C PHE A 101 -0.74 15.84 0.07
N GLU A 102 -1.31 14.69 0.44
CA GLU A 102 -0.57 13.44 0.63
C GLU A 102 -1.10 12.37 -0.32
N ALA A 103 -0.23 11.86 -1.18
CA ALA A 103 -0.49 10.68 -2.00
C ALA A 103 0.22 9.47 -1.39
N ARG A 104 -0.52 8.36 -1.25
CA ARG A 104 0.01 7.07 -0.82
C ARG A 104 0.15 6.18 -2.04
N LEU A 105 1.38 5.79 -2.34
CA LEU A 105 1.74 5.04 -3.54
C LEU A 105 2.48 3.76 -3.14
N THR A 106 2.05 2.62 -3.65
CA THR A 106 2.76 1.34 -3.51
C THR A 106 3.18 0.87 -4.89
N LEU A 107 4.48 0.87 -5.15
CA LEU A 107 5.05 0.44 -6.42
C LEU A 107 5.44 -1.03 -6.31
N PRO A 108 4.88 -1.94 -7.12
CA PRO A 108 5.02 -3.39 -6.88
C PRO A 108 6.36 -3.97 -7.35
N GLU A 109 7.04 -3.30 -8.28
CA GLU A 109 8.24 -3.81 -8.95
C GLU A 109 9.42 -2.84 -8.76
N PRO A 110 10.64 -3.37 -8.54
CA PRO A 110 11.85 -2.54 -8.53
C PRO A 110 12.19 -2.06 -9.94
N GLY A 111 12.94 -0.96 -10.03
CA GLY A 111 13.37 -0.34 -11.28
C GLY A 111 13.02 1.13 -11.37
N THR A 112 13.12 1.68 -12.59
CA THR A 112 12.87 3.10 -12.84
C THR A 112 11.39 3.35 -13.13
N TRP A 113 10.81 4.33 -12.42
CA TRP A 113 9.44 4.76 -12.61
C TRP A 113 9.38 6.25 -12.99
N GLU A 114 8.83 6.55 -14.16
CA GLU A 114 8.45 7.91 -14.51
C GLU A 114 7.15 8.27 -13.80
N TRP A 115 7.02 9.50 -13.31
CA TRP A 115 5.81 9.87 -12.57
C TRP A 115 5.43 11.34 -12.74
N THR A 116 4.14 11.59 -12.55
CA THR A 116 3.49 12.87 -12.76
C THR A 116 2.44 13.13 -11.69
N ILE A 117 2.23 14.40 -11.36
CA ILE A 117 1.09 14.86 -10.56
C ILE A 117 0.24 15.81 -11.40
N GLU A 118 -1.05 15.51 -11.53
CA GLU A 118 -2.04 16.33 -12.24
C GLU A 118 -3.01 17.00 -11.25
N PRO A 119 -3.08 18.34 -11.17
CA PRO A 119 -3.87 19.07 -10.18
C PRO A 119 -5.36 19.20 -10.56
N LEU A 120 -6.08 18.10 -10.78
CA LEU A 120 -7.47 18.16 -11.27
C LEU A 120 -8.40 18.98 -10.35
N PRO A 121 -9.30 19.82 -10.91
CA PRO A 121 -9.58 20.02 -12.33
C PRO A 121 -8.73 21.12 -13.00
N LEU A 122 -7.68 21.62 -12.32
CA LEU A 122 -6.75 22.59 -12.89
C LEU A 122 -5.84 21.90 -13.93
N GLY A 123 -5.46 22.65 -14.96
CA GLY A 123 -4.40 22.22 -15.86
C GLY A 123 -3.02 22.36 -15.19
N GLY A 124 -2.00 21.75 -15.79
CA GLY A 124 -0.61 21.87 -15.34
C GLY A 124 -0.04 20.61 -14.72
N ALA A 125 -0.22 19.46 -15.39
CA ALA A 125 0.47 18.24 -15.01
C ALA A 125 1.98 18.49 -14.90
N THR A 126 2.56 18.12 -13.77
CA THR A 126 3.99 18.29 -13.48
C THR A 126 4.64 16.92 -13.47
N SER A 127 5.67 16.74 -14.31
CA SER A 127 6.53 15.56 -14.29
C SER A 127 7.75 15.81 -13.40
N PHE A 128 8.19 14.77 -12.70
CA PHE A 128 9.28 14.83 -11.74
C PHE A 128 10.43 13.91 -12.17
N GLU A 129 11.58 14.05 -11.50
CA GLU A 129 12.69 13.12 -11.69
C GLU A 129 12.22 11.68 -11.43
N PRO A 130 12.59 10.71 -12.28
CA PRO A 130 12.18 9.32 -12.11
C PRO A 130 12.54 8.76 -10.74
N LEU A 131 11.65 7.95 -10.18
CA LEU A 131 11.92 7.22 -8.94
C LEU A 131 12.76 5.99 -9.28
N ASP A 132 13.85 5.80 -8.54
CA ASP A 132 14.61 4.55 -8.55
C ASP A 132 14.12 3.64 -7.40
N VAL A 133 13.26 2.67 -7.75
CA VAL A 133 12.62 1.78 -6.79
C VAL A 133 13.52 0.60 -6.50
N GLN A 134 13.96 0.50 -5.25
CA GLN A 134 14.80 -0.58 -4.78
C GLN A 134 13.99 -1.88 -4.62
N PRO A 135 14.64 -3.05 -4.68
CA PRO A 135 14.00 -4.31 -4.34
C PRO A 135 13.33 -4.29 -2.96
N ALA A 136 12.24 -5.04 -2.85
CA ALA A 136 11.60 -5.30 -1.56
C ALA A 136 12.62 -5.89 -0.59
N LEU A 137 12.51 -5.55 0.70
CA LEU A 137 13.29 -6.24 1.72
C LEU A 137 12.88 -7.73 1.72
N GLU A 138 13.86 -8.62 1.70
CA GLU A 138 13.58 -10.05 1.86
C GLU A 138 12.84 -10.24 3.19
N PRO A 139 11.72 -10.99 3.21
CA PRO A 139 11.05 -11.29 4.44
C PRO A 139 12.03 -12.05 5.34
N VAL A 140 12.36 -11.48 6.49
CA VAL A 140 13.19 -12.15 7.50
C VAL A 140 12.51 -13.48 7.81
N PRO A 141 13.18 -14.63 7.64
CA PRO A 141 12.55 -15.91 7.91
C PRO A 141 12.12 -15.91 9.37
N VAL A 142 10.80 -15.92 9.60
CA VAL A 142 10.24 -16.11 10.93
C VAL A 142 10.66 -17.51 11.34
N VAL A 143 11.74 -17.61 12.11
CA VAL A 143 12.10 -18.86 12.77
C VAL A 143 11.00 -19.09 13.79
N THR A 144 9.98 -19.86 13.40
CA THR A 144 8.85 -20.20 14.26
C THR A 144 9.37 -20.99 15.46
N ARG A 145 9.64 -20.30 16.58
CA ARG A 145 10.05 -20.88 17.87
C ARG A 145 9.03 -21.90 18.42
N GLN A 146 7.86 -22.03 17.78
CA GLN A 146 6.82 -23.00 18.14
C GLN A 146 7.29 -24.46 18.02
N ARG A 147 8.19 -24.81 17.07
CA ARG A 147 8.64 -26.21 16.91
C ARG A 147 9.51 -26.74 18.06
N GLN A 148 10.08 -25.87 18.88
CA GLN A 148 11.00 -26.27 19.94
C GLN A 148 10.26 -26.67 21.24
N ILE A 149 9.01 -26.23 21.44
CA ILE A 149 8.23 -26.57 22.64
C ILE A 149 7.55 -27.95 22.50
N ASP A 150 7.08 -28.31 21.30
CA ASP A 150 6.43 -29.61 21.07
C ASP A 150 7.39 -30.81 21.20
N GLN A 151 8.69 -30.61 20.94
CA GLN A 151 9.70 -31.66 21.11
C GLN A 151 10.10 -31.91 22.57
N VAL A 152 10.00 -30.91 23.46
CA VAL A 152 10.35 -31.09 24.88
C VAL A 152 9.23 -31.78 25.67
N LEU A 153 7.96 -31.50 25.32
CA LEU A 153 6.80 -32.12 25.96
C LEU A 153 6.58 -33.58 25.54
N SER A 154 6.94 -33.94 24.31
CA SER A 154 6.86 -35.34 23.85
C SER A 154 7.92 -36.25 24.51
N GLY A 155 9.07 -35.70 24.91
CA GLY A 155 10.10 -36.46 25.63
C GLY A 155 9.81 -36.69 27.12
N SER A 156 8.88 -35.94 27.71
CA SER A 156 8.65 -35.93 29.16
C SER A 156 7.46 -36.79 29.62
N LEU A 157 6.57 -37.19 28.70
CA LEU A 157 5.39 -38.00 29.03
C LEU A 157 5.67 -39.50 29.17
N LEU A 158 6.86 -39.98 28.83
CA LEU A 158 7.24 -41.39 29.05
C LEU A 158 7.74 -41.70 30.48
N PHE A 159 8.02 -40.68 31.31
CA PHE A 159 8.56 -40.92 32.66
C PHE A 159 7.52 -40.91 33.79
N LEU A 160 6.30 -40.42 33.56
CA LEU A 160 5.23 -40.48 34.58
C LEU A 160 4.41 -41.78 34.55
N GLY A 161 4.40 -42.53 33.45
CA GLY A 161 3.68 -43.80 33.34
C GLY A 161 4.40 -45.01 33.96
N ALA A 162 5.74 -45.02 33.99
CA ALA A 162 6.52 -46.15 34.47
C ALA A 162 6.60 -46.22 36.01
N GLY A 163 6.61 -45.07 36.70
CA GLY A 163 6.73 -45.03 38.16
C GLY A 163 5.51 -45.61 38.90
N VAL A 164 4.30 -45.35 38.41
CA VAL A 164 3.06 -45.84 39.04
C VAL A 164 2.89 -47.35 38.87
N LEU A 165 3.32 -47.92 37.73
CA LEU A 165 3.25 -49.36 37.51
C LEU A 165 4.25 -50.15 38.38
N ILE A 166 5.43 -49.61 38.68
CA ILE A 166 6.41 -50.28 39.56
C ILE A 166 5.93 -50.34 41.01
N VAL A 167 5.30 -49.26 41.52
CA VAL A 167 4.75 -49.25 42.89
C VAL A 167 3.57 -50.21 43.03
N LEU A 168 2.66 -50.24 42.04
CA LEU A 168 1.51 -51.15 42.08
C LEU A 168 1.92 -52.62 41.93
N PHE A 169 2.90 -52.94 41.08
CA PHE A 169 3.40 -54.31 40.93
C PHE A 169 4.18 -54.78 42.16
N GLY A 170 5.02 -53.91 42.75
CA GLY A 170 5.76 -54.20 43.98
C GLY A 170 4.84 -54.46 45.18
N PHE A 171 3.78 -53.64 45.33
CA PHE A 171 2.81 -53.83 46.41
C PHE A 171 1.99 -55.12 46.26
N SER A 172 1.59 -55.47 45.03
CA SER A 172 0.85 -56.71 44.76
C SER A 172 1.72 -57.96 45.02
N LEU A 173 3.00 -57.94 44.63
CA LEU A 173 3.94 -59.02 44.89
C LEU A 173 4.22 -59.18 46.40
N PHE A 174 4.40 -58.06 47.12
CA PHE A 174 4.59 -58.06 48.57
C PHE A 174 3.37 -58.64 49.30
N MET A 175 2.15 -58.23 48.93
CA MET A 175 0.92 -58.77 49.51
C MET A 175 0.73 -60.26 49.21
N TYR A 176 1.11 -60.72 48.00
CA TYR A 176 1.07 -62.14 47.63
C TYR A 176 2.04 -62.97 48.49
N MET A 177 3.28 -62.51 48.66
CA MET A 177 4.28 -63.21 49.49
C MET A 177 3.89 -63.22 50.98
N TYR A 178 3.42 -62.09 51.52
CA TYR A 178 2.97 -62.00 52.91
C TYR A 178 1.85 -63.01 53.21
N ARG A 179 0.85 -63.11 52.32
CA ARG A 179 -0.26 -64.06 52.47
C ARG A 179 0.18 -65.52 52.35
N ARG A 180 1.19 -65.82 51.52
CA ARG A 180 1.77 -67.17 51.41
C ARG A 180 2.51 -67.58 52.68
N SER A 181 3.25 -66.67 53.32
CA SER A 181 3.97 -66.94 54.57
C SER A 181 3.00 -67.30 55.71
N GLN A 182 1.86 -66.61 55.81
CA GLN A 182 0.85 -66.90 56.85
C GLN A 182 0.23 -68.29 56.71
N LYS A 183 0.05 -68.80 55.48
CA LYS A 183 -0.51 -70.15 55.26
C LYS A 183 0.44 -71.28 55.65
N LEU A 184 1.75 -71.03 55.75
CA LEU A 184 2.73 -72.05 56.11
C LEU A 184 2.86 -72.27 57.63
N HIS A 185 2.27 -71.40 58.47
CA HIS A 185 2.29 -71.52 59.94
C HIS A 185 1.01 -72.17 60.53
N HIS A 186 0.12 -72.74 59.70
CA HIS A 186 -1.07 -73.47 60.14
C HIS A 186 -1.16 -74.90 59.59
N VAL A 187 -0.02 -75.47 59.22
CA VAL A 187 0.13 -76.92 59.02
C VAL A 187 1.25 -77.40 59.94
N SER A 188 0.91 -77.55 61.23
CA SER A 188 1.60 -78.40 62.20
C SER A 188 0.59 -78.79 63.27
#